data_AF-A0A1Q5Q115-F1
#
_entry.id   AF-A0A1Q5Q115-F1
#
_cell.length_a   1.000
_cell.length_b   1.000
_cell.length_c   1.000
_cell.angle_alpha   90.00
_cell.angle_beta   90.00
_cell.angle_gamma   90.00
#
_symmetry.space_group_name_H-M   'P 1'
#
loop_
_entity.id
_entity.type
_entity.pdbx_description
1 polymer ?
#
loop_
_entity_poly.entity_id
_entity_poly.type
_entity_poly.pdbx_seq_one_letter_code
_entity_poly.pdbx_strand_id
1 'polypeptide(L)'
;MSLLGAILLFAGSFFILVAAVGLLHFDDLFKRMHAAAKPQTFGTMLLMAGLALSLRGPATIWALALVFAFMLVTSPISAHLASRAGFRTGHAPTRTLLVDDYRRDKRRAAQRAMRHD
;
A
#
# COMPACT_ATOMS: atom_id res chain seq x y z
N MET A 1 -24.35 0.36 -19.82
CA MET A 1 -23.60 0.90 -18.68
C MET A 1 -24.55 1.74 -17.85
N SER A 2 -24.71 1.48 -16.55
CA SER A 2 -25.61 2.29 -15.69
C SER A 2 -24.92 3.60 -15.28
N LEU A 3 -25.69 4.67 -15.06
CA LEU A 3 -25.15 5.95 -14.56
C LEU A 3 -24.36 5.75 -13.25
N LEU A 4 -24.90 4.91 -12.35
CA LEU A 4 -24.21 4.54 -11.11
C LEU A 4 -22.85 3.87 -11.39
N GLY A 5 -22.79 2.92 -12.34
CA GLY A 5 -21.53 2.29 -12.75
C GLY A 5 -20.50 3.29 -13.28
N ALA A 6 -20.93 4.27 -14.08
CA ALA A 6 -20.04 5.32 -14.60
C ALA A 6 -19.48 6.21 -13.48
N ILE A 7 -20.32 6.60 -12.50
CA ILE A 7 -19.88 7.39 -11.34
C ILE A 7 -18.85 6.61 -10.51
N LEU A 8 -19.10 5.33 -10.25
CA LEU A 8 -18.17 4.47 -9.51
C LEU A 8 -16.83 4.32 -10.22
N LEU A 9 -16.85 4.14 -11.55
CA LEU A 9 -15.63 4.05 -12.34
C LEU A 9 -14.82 5.35 -12.29
N PHE A 10 -15.49 6.49 -12.48
CA PHE A 10 -14.82 7.79 -12.43
C PHE A 10 -14.22 8.09 -11.06
N ALA A 11 -14.98 7.86 -9.98
CA ALA A 11 -14.51 8.01 -8.61
C ALA A 11 -13.35 7.05 -8.31
N GLY A 12 -13.44 5.79 -8.74
CA GLY A 12 -12.36 4.81 -8.59
C GLY A 12 -11.07 5.24 -9.28
N SER A 13 -11.16 5.71 -10.54
CA SER A 13 -10.03 6.26 -11.28
C SER A 13 -9.42 7.49 -10.60
N PHE A 14 -10.24 8.39 -10.05
CA PHE A 14 -9.77 9.54 -9.29
C PHE A 14 -8.94 9.12 -8.07
N PHE A 15 -9.41 8.15 -7.27
CA PHE A 15 -8.66 7.67 -6.11
C PHE A 15 -7.34 6.98 -6.49
N ILE A 16 -7.30 6.26 -7.61
CA ILE A 16 -6.04 5.66 -8.13
C ILE A 16 -5.07 6.77 -8.57
N LEU A 17 -5.57 7.83 -9.20
CA LEU A 17 -4.74 8.98 -9.52
C LEU A 17 -4.17 9.65 -8.25
N VAL A 18 -4.99 9.82 -7.22
CA VAL A 18 -4.53 10.34 -5.91
C VAL A 18 -3.47 9.43 -5.30
N ALA A 19 -3.62 8.10 -5.39
CA ALA A 19 -2.60 7.16 -4.92
C ALA A 19 -1.26 7.34 -5.67
N ALA A 20 -1.32 7.50 -6.99
CA ALA A 20 -0.14 7.72 -7.83
C ALA A 20 0.56 9.06 -7.52
N VAL A 21 -0.23 10.12 -7.35
CA VAL A 21 0.29 11.44 -6.94
C VAL A 21 0.89 11.38 -5.55
N GLY A 22 0.24 10.71 -4.59
CA GLY A 22 0.77 10.50 -3.25
C GLY A 22 2.11 9.76 -3.27
N LEU A 23 2.26 8.76 -4.14
CA LEU A 23 3.52 8.05 -4.31
C LEU A 23 4.65 8.97 -4.81
N LEU A 24 4.35 9.97 -5.65
CA LEU A 24 5.36 10.90 -6.17
C LEU A 24 5.65 12.07 -5.23
N HIS A 25 4.67 12.49 -4.42
CA HIS A 25 4.77 13.69 -3.60
C HIS A 25 5.54 13.51 -2.29
N PHE A 26 5.48 12.32 -1.67
CA PHE A 26 6.15 12.11 -0.39
C PHE A 26 7.62 11.71 -0.57
N ASP A 27 8.52 12.40 0.15
CA ASP A 27 9.97 12.10 0.13
C ASP A 27 10.36 10.87 0.97
N ASP A 28 9.47 10.40 1.83
CA ASP A 28 9.71 9.36 2.83
C ASP A 28 9.03 8.05 2.45
N LEU A 29 9.79 6.95 2.40
CA LEU A 29 9.30 5.62 2.00
C LEU A 29 8.03 5.19 2.76
N PHE A 30 7.96 5.39 4.08
CA PHE A 30 6.77 4.96 4.83
C PHE A 30 5.57 5.86 4.55
N LYS A 31 5.80 7.16 4.35
CA LYS A 31 4.74 8.10 3.95
C LYS A 31 4.22 7.76 2.57
N ARG A 32 5.11 7.46 1.62
CA ARG A 32 4.79 6.99 0.26
C ARG A 32 3.94 5.73 0.28
N MET A 33 4.35 4.72 1.03
CA MET A 33 3.61 3.46 1.15
C MET A 33 2.22 3.67 1.74
N HIS A 34 2.10 4.49 2.79
CA HIS A 34 0.82 4.75 3.44
C HIS A 34 -0.13 5.59 2.57
N ALA A 35 0.41 6.61 1.92
CA ALA A 35 -0.32 7.50 1.03
C ALA A 35 -0.74 6.82 -0.28
N ALA A 36 0.04 5.87 -0.79
CA ALA A 36 -0.34 5.10 -1.97
C ALA A 36 -1.37 4.02 -1.62
N ALA A 37 -1.15 3.27 -0.53
CA ALA A 37 -1.98 2.11 -0.23
C ALA A 37 -3.45 2.45 0.06
N LYS A 38 -3.74 3.48 0.88
CA LYS A 38 -5.13 3.76 1.26
C LYS A 38 -6.01 4.17 0.07
N PRO A 39 -5.65 5.19 -0.72
CA PRO A 39 -6.47 5.61 -1.85
C PRO A 39 -6.50 4.51 -2.93
N GLN A 40 -5.43 3.74 -3.10
CA GLN A 40 -5.41 2.62 -4.05
C GLN A 40 -6.44 1.55 -3.70
N THR A 41 -6.50 1.09 -2.44
CA THR A 41 -7.48 0.06 -2.04
C THR A 41 -8.92 0.55 -2.24
N PHE A 42 -9.21 1.80 -1.85
CA PHE A 42 -10.52 2.41 -2.11
C PHE A 42 -10.82 2.51 -3.61
N GLY A 43 -9.89 3.05 -4.40
CA GLY A 43 -10.05 3.23 -5.84
C GLY A 43 -10.31 1.91 -6.58
N THR A 44 -9.55 0.86 -6.26
CA THR A 44 -9.76 -0.48 -6.81
C THR A 44 -11.12 -1.04 -6.40
N MET A 45 -11.54 -0.89 -5.14
CA MET A 45 -12.86 -1.36 -4.68
C MET A 45 -14.00 -0.69 -5.48
N LEU A 46 -13.93 0.62 -5.70
CA LEU A 46 -14.91 1.36 -6.49
C LEU A 46 -14.90 0.93 -7.96
N LEU A 47 -13.73 0.74 -8.57
CA LEU A 47 -13.61 0.25 -9.94
C LEU A 47 -14.24 -1.13 -10.11
N MET A 48 -13.93 -2.08 -9.21
CA MET A 48 -14.46 -3.44 -9.27
C MET A 48 -15.99 -3.43 -9.14
N ALA A 49 -16.56 -2.62 -8.24
CA ALA A 49 -17.99 -2.45 -8.09
C ALA A 49 -18.64 -1.82 -9.34
N GLY A 50 -18.02 -0.79 -9.94
CA GLY A 50 -18.48 -0.19 -11.19
C GLY A 50 -18.45 -1.15 -12.38
N LEU A 51 -17.39 -1.97 -12.48
CA LEU A 51 -17.24 -3.04 -13.48
C LEU A 51 -18.30 -4.14 -13.30
N ALA A 52 -18.53 -4.60 -12.06
CA ALA A 52 -19.54 -5.61 -11.74
C ALA A 52 -20.95 -5.17 -12.18
N LEU A 53 -21.29 -3.90 -11.92
CA LEU A 53 -22.59 -3.32 -12.32
C LEU A 53 -22.72 -3.14 -13.85
N SER A 54 -21.60 -2.95 -14.55
CA SER A 54 -21.58 -2.68 -15.99
C SER A 54 -21.60 -3.94 -16.84
N LEU A 55 -20.85 -4.97 -16.44
CA LEU A 55 -20.68 -6.21 -17.21
C LEU A 55 -21.67 -7.30 -16.83
N ARG A 56 -22.18 -7.32 -15.58
CA ARG A 56 -23.24 -8.20 -15.05
C ARG A 56 -23.07 -9.72 -15.32
N GLY A 57 -21.90 -10.18 -15.72
CA GLY A 57 -21.60 -11.58 -15.98
C GLY A 57 -21.11 -12.30 -14.72
N PRO A 58 -21.64 -13.49 -14.38
CA PRO A 58 -21.21 -14.23 -13.18
C PRO A 58 -19.73 -14.60 -13.20
N ALA A 59 -19.20 -15.01 -14.37
CA ALA A 59 -17.78 -15.29 -14.55
C ALA A 59 -16.91 -14.03 -14.32
N THR A 60 -17.37 -12.88 -14.79
CA THR A 60 -16.68 -11.60 -14.60
C THR A 60 -16.64 -11.20 -13.13
N ILE A 61 -17.74 -11.36 -12.41
CA ILE A 61 -17.82 -11.05 -10.97
C ILE A 61 -16.85 -11.93 -10.18
N TRP A 62 -16.79 -13.23 -10.49
CA TRP A 62 -15.81 -14.13 -9.87
C TRP A 62 -14.37 -13.72 -10.16
N ALA A 63 -14.05 -13.39 -11.41
CA ALA A 63 -12.72 -12.92 -11.79
C ALA A 63 -12.33 -11.62 -11.05
N LEU A 64 -13.24 -10.65 -10.95
CA LEU A 64 -13.03 -9.39 -10.23
C LEU A 64 -12.79 -9.66 -8.73
N ALA A 65 -13.55 -10.57 -8.12
CA ALA A 65 -13.37 -10.97 -6.72
C ALA A 65 -12.01 -11.63 -6.48
N LEU A 66 -11.60 -12.53 -7.37
CA LEU A 66 -10.27 -13.16 -7.34
C LEU A 66 -9.16 -12.12 -7.43
N VAL A 67 -9.23 -11.21 -8.39
CA VAL A 67 -8.25 -10.12 -8.55
C VAL A 67 -8.15 -9.27 -7.27
N PHE A 68 -9.29 -8.90 -6.69
CA PHE A 68 -9.32 -8.13 -5.45
C PHE A 68 -8.72 -8.90 -4.27
N ALA A 69 -9.05 -10.19 -4.11
CA ALA A 69 -8.49 -11.04 -3.08
C ALA A 69 -6.96 -11.19 -3.20
N PHE A 70 -6.46 -11.42 -4.42
CA PHE A 70 -5.02 -11.46 -4.67
C PHE A 70 -4.36 -10.12 -4.33
N MET A 71 -4.94 -8.99 -4.72
CA MET A 71 -4.41 -7.67 -4.37
C MET A 71 -4.32 -7.45 -2.85
N LEU A 72 -5.31 -7.90 -2.08
CA LEU A 72 -5.30 -7.79 -0.62
C LEU A 72 -4.17 -8.59 0.04
N VAL A 73 -3.71 -9.67 -0.58
CA VAL A 73 -2.56 -10.46 -0.09
C VAL A 73 -1.24 -9.91 -0.63
N THR A 74 -1.18 -9.54 -1.91
CA THR A 74 0.03 -9.01 -2.53
C THR A 74 0.45 -7.67 -1.92
N SER A 75 -0.51 -6.77 -1.66
CA SER A 75 -0.23 -5.44 -1.12
C SER A 75 0.54 -5.45 0.22
N PRO A 76 0.13 -6.18 1.27
CA PRO A 76 0.87 -6.24 2.54
C PRO A 76 2.22 -6.96 2.39
N ILE A 77 2.34 -7.98 1.53
CA ILE A 77 3.61 -8.65 1.27
C ILE A 77 4.60 -7.67 0.61
N SER A 78 4.17 -6.98 -0.45
CA SER A 78 4.97 -5.93 -1.09
C SER A 78 5.35 -4.83 -0.12
N ALA A 79 4.41 -4.41 0.75
CA ALA A 79 4.67 -3.40 1.76
C ALA A 79 5.73 -3.88 2.78
N HIS A 80 5.61 -5.11 3.26
CA HIS A 80 6.57 -5.68 4.20
C HIS A 80 7.98 -5.78 3.60
N LEU A 81 8.08 -6.28 2.36
CA LEU A 81 9.35 -6.38 1.64
C LEU A 81 9.96 -5.01 1.37
N ALA A 82 9.16 -4.02 0.94
CA ALA A 82 9.62 -2.66 0.71
C ALA A 82 10.12 -2.00 2.00
N SER A 83 9.42 -2.19 3.12
CA SER A 83 9.85 -1.71 4.44
C SER A 83 11.21 -2.31 4.84
N ARG A 84 11.35 -3.64 4.72
CA ARG A 84 12.61 -4.34 5.04
C ARG A 84 13.76 -3.88 4.14
N ALA A 85 13.50 -3.67 2.86
CA ALA A 85 14.48 -3.16 1.90
C ALA A 85 14.87 -1.71 2.24
N GLY A 86 13.92 -0.86 2.63
CA GLY A 86 14.16 0.51 3.08
C GLY A 86 15.10 0.59 4.27
N PHE A 87 14.89 -0.25 5.29
CA PHE A 87 15.81 -0.34 6.43
C PHE A 87 17.21 -0.81 6.06
N ARG A 88 17.34 -1.74 5.10
CA ARG A 88 18.64 -2.26 4.66
C ARG A 88 19.43 -1.27 3.80
N THR A 89 18.75 -0.51 2.95
CA THR A 89 19.36 0.45 2.01
C THR A 89 19.58 1.84 2.63
N GLY A 90 19.28 2.02 3.91
CA GLY A 90 19.40 3.32 4.59
C GLY A 90 18.33 4.35 4.20
N HIS A 91 17.37 3.97 3.35
CA HIS A 91 16.25 4.82 2.92
C HIS A 91 15.09 4.82 3.93
N ALA A 92 15.22 4.08 5.03
CA ALA A 92 14.30 4.20 6.15
C ALA A 92 14.41 5.61 6.77
N PRO A 93 13.28 6.27 7.03
CA PRO A 93 13.22 7.65 7.51
C PRO A 93 13.84 7.86 8.88
N THR A 94 15.15 8.06 8.92
CA THR A 94 15.87 8.26 10.19
C THR A 94 15.53 9.61 10.82
N ARG A 95 15.26 10.63 10.00
CA ARG A 95 15.15 12.04 10.44
C ARG A 95 13.72 12.45 10.81
N THR A 96 12.71 11.76 10.27
CA THR A 96 11.29 12.04 10.51
C THR A 96 10.69 11.13 11.59
N LEU A 97 11.39 10.08 12.03
CA LEU A 97 10.97 9.24 13.14
C LEU A 97 11.30 9.92 14.47
N LEU A 98 10.26 10.21 15.27
CA LEU A 98 10.39 10.78 16.61
C LEU A 98 10.92 9.74 17.62
N VAL A 99 10.56 8.47 17.42
CA VAL A 99 11.03 7.31 18.19
C VAL A 99 11.31 6.16 17.22
N ASP A 100 12.48 5.52 17.34
CA ASP A 100 12.89 4.34 16.57
C ASP A 100 13.38 3.25 17.53
N ASP A 101 12.45 2.41 18.00
CA ASP A 101 12.76 1.30 18.90
C ASP A 101 13.56 0.19 18.19
N TYR A 102 13.40 0.04 16.87
CA TYR A 102 14.14 -0.96 16.10
C TYR A 102 15.66 -0.71 16.14
N ARG A 103 16.09 0.54 15.93
CA ARG A 103 17.50 0.91 16.11
C ARG A 103 17.93 0.87 17.56
N ARG A 104 17.08 1.28 18.49
CA ARG A 104 17.38 1.26 19.92
C ARG A 104 17.70 -0.15 20.39
N ASP A 105 16.91 -1.13 19.98
CA ASP A 105 17.10 -2.54 20.32
C ASP A 105 18.34 -3.13 19.64
N LYS A 106 18.60 -2.81 18.36
CA LYS A 106 19.85 -3.20 17.71
C LYS A 106 21.10 -2.66 18.41
N ARG A 107 21.09 -1.39 18.83
CA ARG A 107 22.20 -0.78 19.58
C ARG A 107 22.39 -1.45 20.94
N ARG A 108 21.30 -1.75 21.65
CA ARG A 108 21.33 -2.48 22.92
C ARG A 108 21.90 -3.88 22.76
N ALA A 109 21.51 -4.61 21.72
CA ALA A 109 22.04 -5.94 21.42
C ALA A 109 23.54 -5.89 21.12
N ALA A 110 24.01 -4.93 20.31
CA ALA A 110 25.43 -4.75 20.02
C ALA A 110 26.25 -4.41 21.28
N GLN A 111 25.72 -3.55 22.15
CA GLN A 111 26.37 -3.21 23.43
C GLN A 111 26.44 -4.39 24.40
N ARG A 112 25.47 -5.31 24.37
CA ARG A 112 25.49 -6.52 25.19
C ARG A 112 26.55 -7.51 24.69
N ALA A 113 26.70 -7.67 23.38
CA ALA A 113 27.74 -8.51 22.80
C ALA A 113 29.14 -8.04 23.21
N MET A 114 29.42 -6.74 23.10
CA MET A 114 30.70 -6.14 23.50
C MET A 114 31.01 -6.20 25.01
N ARG A 115 30.02 -6.48 25.86
CA ARG A 115 30.23 -6.60 27.32
C ARG A 115 30.51 -8.04 27.76
N HIS A 116 30.30 -9.01 26.88
CA HIS A 116 30.50 -10.44 27.15
C HIS A 116 31.80 -10.98 26.53
N ASP A 117 32.51 -10.16 25.76
CA ASP A 117 33.87 -10.39 25.26
C ASP A 117 34.89 -9.67 26.16
#